data_AF-A0A6G3XS47-F1
#
_entry.id   AF-A0A6G3XS47-F1
#
_cell.length_a   1.000
_cell.length_b   1.000
_cell.length_c   1.000
_cell.angle_alpha   90.00
_cell.angle_beta   90.00
_cell.angle_gamma   90.00
#
_symmetry.space_group_name_H-M   'P 1'
#
loop_
_entity.id
_entity.type
_entity.pdbx_description
1 polymer ?
#
loop_
_entity_poly.entity_id
_entity_poly.type
_entity_poly.pdbx_seq_one_letter_code
_entity_poly.pdbx_strand_id
1 'polypeptide(L)'
;GFEAALVLSSGYAANLAALTALTGRGSLIASDAGNHASIVDGCRLSRAETTVVPHADPEAFEKVLRAHDGRALAVTDSVFSVDGDAA
;
A
#
# COMPACT_ATOMS: atom_id res chain seq x y z
N GLY A 1 1.22 -7.89 20.60
CA GLY A 1 2.13 -6.74 20.39
C GLY A 1 3.08 -7.05 19.25
N PHE A 2 3.96 -6.12 18.89
CA PHE A 2 4.97 -6.29 17.83
C PHE A 2 6.38 -6.40 18.41
N GLU A 3 7.30 -7.06 17.69
CA GLU A 3 8.68 -7.29 18.13
C GLU A 3 9.53 -6.01 18.16
N ALA A 4 9.25 -5.05 17.26
CA ALA A 4 9.97 -3.79 17.14
C ALA A 4 9.05 -2.66 16.65
N ALA A 5 9.48 -1.41 16.85
CA ALA A 5 8.81 -0.22 16.34
C ALA A 5 9.84 0.81 15.85
N LEU A 6 9.47 1.55 14.81
CA LEU A 6 10.24 2.68 14.27
C LEU A 6 9.35 3.90 14.19
N VAL A 7 9.75 5.00 14.84
CA VAL A 7 8.99 6.25 14.87
C VAL A 7 9.59 7.25 13.89
N LEU A 8 8.73 7.84 13.06
CA LEU A 8 9.05 8.88 12.08
C LEU A 8 8.37 10.19 12.50
N SER A 9 8.71 11.29 11.84
CA SER A 9 8.15 12.62 12.15
C SER A 9 6.63 12.73 11.95
N SER A 10 6.03 11.84 11.16
CA SER A 10 4.58 11.75 10.94
C SER A 10 4.16 10.39 10.37
N GLY A 11 2.86 10.09 10.41
CA GLY A 11 2.29 8.92 9.72
C GLY A 11 2.48 8.98 8.20
N TYR A 12 2.45 10.19 7.63
CA TYR A 12 2.80 10.41 6.22
C TYR A 12 4.23 9.94 5.93
N ALA A 13 5.22 10.40 6.72
CA ALA A 13 6.62 10.00 6.55
C ALA A 13 6.82 8.50 6.77
N ALA A 14 6.08 7.89 7.70
CA ALA A 14 6.09 6.45 7.93
C ALA A 14 5.61 5.65 6.71
N ASN A 15 4.49 6.06 6.08
CA ASN A 15 3.96 5.40 4.89
C ASN A 15 4.93 5.50 3.70
N LEU A 16 5.52 6.68 3.48
CA LEU A 16 6.54 6.86 2.44
C LEU A 16 7.75 5.94 2.69
N ALA A 17 8.27 5.92 3.92
CA ALA A 17 9.42 5.09 4.28
C ALA A 17 9.12 3.59 4.12
N ALA A 18 7.96 3.13 4.60
CA ALA A 18 7.55 1.74 4.50
C ALA A 18 7.42 1.30 3.03
N LEU A 19 6.69 2.04 2.21
CA LEU A 19 6.47 1.67 0.81
C LEU A 19 7.77 1.69 0.02
N THR A 20 8.60 2.71 0.18
CA THR A 20 9.87 2.79 -0.57
C THR A 20 10.95 1.82 -0.10
N ALA A 21 10.90 1.34 1.15
CA ALA A 21 11.80 0.31 1.65
C ALA A 21 11.32 -1.11 1.31
N LEU A 22 10.01 -1.33 1.29
CA LEU A 22 9.41 -2.64 1.05
C LEU A 22 9.14 -2.93 -0.44
N THR A 23 9.28 -1.94 -1.31
CA THR A 23 9.10 -2.11 -2.77
C THR A 23 10.16 -1.32 -3.54
N GLY A 24 10.05 -1.32 -4.86
CA GLY A 24 11.00 -0.68 -5.74
C GLY A 24 10.75 -1.02 -7.21
N ARG A 25 11.64 -0.59 -8.10
CA ARG A 25 11.57 -0.98 -9.51
C ARG A 25 11.56 -2.51 -9.67
N GLY A 26 10.68 -3.01 -10.53
CA GLY A 26 10.53 -4.46 -10.76
C GLY A 26 9.71 -5.19 -9.70
N SER A 27 9.03 -4.46 -8.82
CA SER A 27 7.99 -5.00 -7.92
C SER A 27 6.64 -4.36 -8.22
N LEU A 28 5.58 -4.96 -7.70
CA LEU A 28 4.20 -4.50 -7.81
C LEU A 28 3.65 -4.01 -6.47
N ILE A 29 2.88 -2.92 -6.50
CA ILE A 29 1.98 -2.51 -5.43
C ILE A 29 0.53 -2.64 -5.93
N ALA A 30 -0.27 -3.46 -5.27
CA ALA A 30 -1.73 -3.40 -5.36
C ALA A 30 -2.22 -2.41 -4.28
N SER A 31 -2.86 -1.32 -4.67
CA SER A 31 -3.33 -0.25 -3.76
C SER A 31 -4.83 -0.15 -3.80
N ASP A 32 -5.48 -0.18 -2.64
CA ASP A 32 -6.90 0.15 -2.51
C ASP A 32 -7.19 1.57 -3.06
N ALA A 33 -8.33 1.74 -3.73
CA ALA A 33 -8.75 3.02 -4.30
C ALA A 33 -9.09 4.09 -3.24
N GLY A 34 -9.45 3.67 -2.02
CA GLY A 34 -9.75 4.53 -0.88
C GLY A 34 -8.53 4.95 -0.05
N ASN A 35 -7.33 4.45 -0.39
CA ASN A 35 -6.13 4.70 0.40
C ASN A 35 -5.83 6.19 0.60
N HIS A 36 -5.34 6.51 1.79
CA HIS A 36 -4.89 7.84 2.17
C HIS A 36 -3.82 8.37 1.22
N ALA A 37 -3.84 9.68 0.97
CA ALA A 37 -2.95 10.33 0.00
C ALA A 37 -1.44 10.05 0.22
N SER A 38 -1.01 9.84 1.48
CA SER A 38 0.37 9.46 1.79
C SER A 38 0.79 8.12 1.17
N ILE A 39 -0.14 7.16 1.07
CA ILE A 39 0.12 5.86 0.45
C ILE A 39 0.27 6.05 -1.05
N VAL A 40 -0.60 6.85 -1.67
CA VAL A 40 -0.51 7.20 -3.10
C VAL A 40 0.85 7.84 -3.43
N ASP A 41 1.30 8.79 -2.61
CA ASP A 41 2.61 9.42 -2.76
C ASP A 41 3.75 8.41 -2.56
N GLY A 42 3.63 7.51 -1.58
CA GLY A 42 4.60 6.44 -1.35
C GLY A 42 4.70 5.45 -2.52
N CYS A 43 3.57 5.06 -3.12
CA CYS A 43 3.53 4.25 -4.33
C CYS A 43 4.30 4.93 -5.46
N ARG A 44 4.02 6.22 -5.71
CA ARG A 44 4.72 7.02 -6.72
C ARG A 44 6.22 7.13 -6.42
N LEU A 45 6.60 7.37 -5.17
CA LEU A 45 7.99 7.54 -4.76
C LEU A 45 8.79 6.24 -4.86
N SER A 46 8.15 5.09 -4.61
CA SER A 46 8.79 3.76 -4.66
C SER A 46 9.28 3.37 -6.05
N ARG A 47 8.65 3.90 -7.11
CA ARG A 47 8.88 3.51 -8.51
C ARG A 47 8.58 2.03 -8.80
N ALA A 48 7.82 1.37 -7.92
CA ALA A 48 7.18 0.10 -8.22
C ALA A 48 6.09 0.30 -9.29
N GLU A 49 5.76 -0.78 -10.00
CA GLU A 49 4.49 -0.83 -10.73
C GLU A 49 3.36 -0.70 -9.71
N THR A 50 2.32 0.08 -10.02
CA THR A 50 1.19 0.26 -9.10
C THR A 50 -0.11 -0.02 -9.84
N THR A 51 -0.90 -0.94 -9.31
CA THR A 51 -2.27 -1.22 -9.76
C THR A 51 -3.24 -0.77 -8.68
N VAL A 52 -4.15 0.13 -9.03
CA VAL A 52 -5.25 0.52 -8.14
C VAL A 52 -6.35 -0.53 -8.25
N VAL A 53 -6.77 -1.09 -7.13
CA VAL A 53 -7.86 -2.05 -7.04
C VAL A 53 -9.12 -1.37 -6.49
N PRO A 54 -10.33 -1.86 -6.84
CA PRO A 54 -11.56 -1.37 -6.25
C PRO A 54 -11.51 -1.41 -4.73
N HIS A 55 -12.17 -0.43 -4.11
CA HIS A 55 -12.20 -0.28 -2.67
C HIS A 55 -12.83 -1.50 -1.98
N ALA A 56 -12.15 -2.02 -0.95
CA ALA A 56 -12.58 -3.17 -0.15
C ALA A 56 -12.90 -4.42 -0.99
N ASP A 57 -12.09 -4.71 -2.02
CA ASP A 57 -12.26 -5.86 -2.92
C ASP A 57 -11.07 -6.86 -2.83
N PRO A 58 -11.13 -7.84 -1.92
CA PRO A 58 -10.09 -8.86 -1.77
C PRO A 58 -9.88 -9.73 -3.02
N GLU A 59 -10.93 -9.97 -3.82
CA GLU A 59 -10.83 -10.78 -5.04
C GLU A 59 -10.02 -10.03 -6.11
N ALA A 60 -10.20 -8.71 -6.22
CA ALA A 60 -9.39 -7.87 -7.09
C ALA A 60 -7.92 -7.85 -6.66
N PHE A 61 -7.64 -7.74 -5.34
CA PHE A 61 -6.27 -7.88 -4.82
C PHE A 61 -5.67 -9.23 -5.21
N GLU A 62 -6.38 -10.34 -4.98
CA GLU A 62 -5.92 -11.67 -5.30
C GLU A 62 -5.61 -11.82 -6.80
N LYS A 63 -6.50 -11.34 -7.67
CA LYS A 63 -6.32 -11.37 -9.12
C LYS A 63 -5.06 -10.63 -9.55
N VAL A 64 -4.82 -9.44 -9.00
CA VAL A 64 -3.65 -8.62 -9.32
C VAL A 64 -2.36 -9.29 -8.83
N LEU A 65 -2.35 -9.80 -7.60
CA LEU A 65 -1.19 -10.47 -7.02
C LEU A 65 -0.84 -11.77 -7.75
N ARG A 66 -1.84 -12.57 -8.17
CA ARG A 66 -1.62 -13.81 -8.92
C ARG A 66 -1.13 -13.59 -10.35
N ALA A 67 -1.37 -12.42 -10.92
CA ALA A 67 -0.97 -12.08 -12.28
C ALA A 67 0.48 -11.56 -12.36
N HIS A 68 1.16 -11.35 -11.23
CA HIS A 68 2.51 -10.82 -11.17
C HIS A 68 3.51 -11.84 -10.65
N ASP A 69 4.54 -12.10 -11.43
CA ASP A 69 5.67 -12.92 -11.01
C ASP A 69 6.70 -12.06 -10.29
N GLY A 70 6.94 -12.32 -9.01
CA GLY A 70 7.99 -11.66 -8.23
C GLY A 70 7.48 -10.98 -6.97
N ARG A 71 8.17 -9.91 -6.55
CA ARG A 71 7.84 -9.21 -5.30
C ARG A 71 6.61 -8.34 -5.53
N ALA A 72 5.55 -8.61 -4.78
CA ALA A 72 4.35 -7.80 -4.76
C ALA A 72 3.95 -7.41 -3.33
N LEU A 73 3.29 -6.26 -3.18
CA LEU A 73 2.78 -5.76 -1.91
C LEU A 73 1.32 -5.31 -2.10
N ALA A 74 0.41 -5.84 -1.28
CA ALA A 74 -0.94 -5.31 -1.13
C ALA A 74 -0.95 -4.25 -0.02
N VAL A 75 -1.60 -3.11 -0.28
CA VAL A 75 -1.64 -1.98 0.65
C VAL A 75 -3.06 -1.45 0.74
N THR A 76 -3.58 -1.40 1.97
CA THR A 76 -4.89 -0.84 2.32
C THR A 76 -4.82 -0.13 3.68
N ASP A 77 -5.63 0.90 3.90
CA ASP A 77 -5.89 1.44 5.23
C ASP A 77 -6.81 0.50 6.00
N SER A 78 -6.60 0.33 7.30
CA SER A 78 -7.51 -0.49 8.12
C SER A 78 -8.86 0.17 8.38
N VAL A 79 -8.85 1.51 8.44
CA VAL A 79 -10.04 2.36 8.55
C VAL A 79 -9.81 3.56 7.64
N PHE A 80 -10.71 3.77 6.69
CA PHE A 80 -10.54 4.81 5.69
C PHE A 80 -10.98 6.17 6.23
N SER A 81 -10.15 7.18 6.06
CA SER A 81 -10.40 8.51 6.66
C SER A 81 -11.60 9.25 6.06
N VAL A 82 -12.01 8.88 4.84
CA VAL A 82 -13.08 9.55 4.11
C VAL A 82 -14.44 9.04 4.57
N ASP A 83 -14.64 7.73 4.52
CA ASP A 83 -15.95 7.10 4.78
C ASP A 83 -16.04 6.50 6.18
N GLY A 84 -14.91 6.31 6.88
CA GLY A 84 -14.84 5.78 8.25
C GLY A 84 -15.12 4.29 8.36
N ASP A 85 -15.19 3.59 7.23
CA ASP A 85 -15.40 2.16 7.11
C ASP A 85 -14.07 1.39 7.18
N ALA A 86 -14.18 0.07 7.32
CA ALA A 86 -13.05 -0.84 7.47
C ALA A 86 -12.81 -1.62 6.18
N ALA A 87 -11.53 -1.91 5.91
CA ALA A 87 -11.09 -2.74 4.78
C ALA A 87 -11.44 -4.23 4.92
#